data_AF-A0A1A8N7B3-F1
#
_entry.id   AF-A0A1A8N7B3-F1
#
_cell.length_a   1.000
_cell.length_b   1.000
_cell.length_c   1.000
_cell.angle_alpha   90.00
_cell.angle_beta   90.00
_cell.angle_gamma   90.00
#
_symmetry.space_group_name_H-M   'P 1'
#
loop_
_entity.id
_entity.type
_entity.pdbx_description
1 polymer ?
#
loop_
_entity_poly.entity_id
_entity_poly.type
_entity_poly.pdbx_seq_one_letter_code
_entity_poly.pdbx_strand_id
1 'polypeptide(L)'
;QLPNYFYREHSLMLWEAVHSFVSSMVNLYYHTDQDVQKDPELKAWIRDISLEGFTELLSFGLASSLSSREELSTLLAVAIFTSTAQHAATNNGQF
;
A
#
# COMPACT_ATOMS: atom_id res chain seq x y z
N GLN A 1 3.52 26.05 4.97
CA GLN A 1 3.10 25.35 3.73
C GLN A 1 4.09 25.74 2.64
N LEU A 2 4.64 24.80 1.86
CA LEU A 2 5.55 25.09 0.76
C LEU A 2 4.72 25.45 -0.48
N PRO A 3 4.77 26.69 -0.99
CA PRO A 3 4.00 27.10 -2.15
C PRO A 3 4.48 26.37 -3.42
N ASN A 4 3.57 26.10 -4.35
CA ASN A 4 3.82 25.49 -5.67
C ASN A 4 4.49 24.10 -5.62
N TYR A 5 4.27 23.33 -4.56
CA TYR A 5 4.74 21.94 -4.51
C TYR A 5 3.71 20.98 -5.14
N PHE A 6 3.47 21.15 -6.45
CA PHE A 6 2.39 20.46 -7.17
C PHE A 6 2.52 18.93 -7.14
N TYR A 7 3.74 18.39 -7.17
CA TYR A 7 3.96 16.96 -7.01
C TYR A 7 3.34 16.44 -5.71
N ARG A 8 3.60 17.09 -4.58
CA ARG A 8 3.04 16.72 -3.28
C ARG A 8 1.51 16.86 -3.29
N GLU A 9 0.99 17.99 -3.77
CA GLU A 9 -0.46 18.27 -3.76
C GLU A 9 -1.22 17.22 -4.57
N HIS A 10 -0.82 16.99 -5.82
CA HIS A 10 -1.48 16.01 -6.68
C HIS A 10 -1.25 14.56 -6.20
N SER A 11 -0.06 14.25 -5.67
CA SER A 11 0.21 12.91 -5.13
C SER A 11 -0.66 12.61 -3.91
N LEU A 12 -0.90 13.58 -3.03
CA LEU A 12 -1.78 13.39 -1.87
C LEU A 12 -3.24 13.20 -2.31
N MET A 13 -3.72 13.94 -3.30
CA MET A 13 -5.07 13.74 -3.85
C MET A 13 -5.25 12.34 -4.45
N LEU A 14 -4.26 11.87 -5.23
CA LEU A 14 -4.27 10.53 -5.80
C LEU A 14 -4.14 9.45 -4.73
N TRP A 15 -3.30 9.68 -3.71
CA TRP A 15 -3.17 8.80 -2.56
C TRP A 15 -4.49 8.62 -1.83
N GLU A 16 -5.19 9.73 -1.52
CA GLU A 16 -6.50 9.70 -0.86
C GLU A 16 -7.53 8.91 -1.70
N ALA A 17 -7.55 9.12 -3.02
CA ALA A 17 -8.46 8.40 -3.91
C ALA A 17 -8.16 6.89 -3.95
N VAL A 18 -6.89 6.50 -4.09
CA VAL A 18 -6.46 5.10 -4.09
C VAL A 18 -6.76 4.45 -2.74
N HIS A 19 -6.41 5.10 -1.64
CA HIS A 19 -6.62 4.56 -0.30
C HIS A 19 -8.12 4.38 -0.03
N SER A 20 -8.96 5.37 -0.34
CA SER A 20 -10.43 5.26 -0.17
C SER A 20 -11.02 4.11 -0.98
N PHE A 21 -10.57 3.93 -2.23
CA PHE A 21 -11.02 2.81 -3.07
C PHE A 21 -10.61 1.46 -2.46
N VAL A 22 -9.34 1.32 -2.09
CA VAL A 22 -8.82 0.08 -1.52
C VAL A 22 -9.48 -0.25 -0.18
N SER A 23 -9.61 0.72 0.73
CA SER A 23 -10.30 0.51 2.00
C SER A 23 -11.75 0.06 1.80
N SER A 24 -12.44 0.60 0.81
CA SER A 24 -13.81 0.17 0.48
C SER A 24 -13.84 -1.28 -0.02
N MET A 25 -12.89 -1.67 -0.86
CA MET A 25 -12.74 -3.04 -1.34
C MET A 25 -12.39 -4.01 -0.20
N VAL A 26 -11.42 -3.66 0.66
CA VAL A 26 -11.05 -4.48 1.82
C VAL A 26 -12.25 -4.68 2.74
N ASN A 27 -13.00 -3.61 3.05
CA ASN A 27 -14.17 -3.69 3.91
C ASN A 27 -15.34 -4.49 3.30
N LEU A 28 -15.38 -4.66 1.97
CA LEU A 28 -16.38 -5.50 1.30
C LEU A 28 -16.11 -7.00 1.51
N TYR A 29 -14.84 -7.41 1.57
CA TYR A 29 -14.44 -8.82 1.67
C TYR A 29 -14.02 -9.24 3.08
N TYR A 30 -13.53 -8.31 3.90
CA TYR A 30 -13.11 -8.53 5.28
C TYR A 30 -14.00 -7.69 6.20
N HIS A 31 -14.85 -8.36 6.98
CA HIS A 31 -15.81 -7.69 7.86
C HIS A 31 -15.16 -7.31 9.20
N THR A 32 -14.14 -8.07 9.61
CA THR A 32 -13.40 -7.85 10.84
C THR A 32 -11.90 -7.98 10.62
N ASP A 33 -11.12 -7.41 11.54
CA ASP A 33 -9.67 -7.59 11.56
C ASP A 33 -9.28 -9.07 11.76
N GLN A 34 -10.17 -9.85 12.40
CA GLN A 34 -9.97 -11.27 12.57
C GLN A 34 -10.06 -12.05 11.25
N ASP A 35 -10.83 -11.57 10.26
CA ASP A 35 -10.89 -12.19 8.94
C ASP A 35 -9.52 -12.08 8.24
N VAL A 36 -8.89 -10.89 8.33
CA VAL A 36 -7.52 -10.64 7.83
C VAL A 36 -6.51 -11.55 8.53
N GLN A 37 -6.57 -11.64 9.85
CA GLN A 37 -5.66 -12.48 10.64
C GLN A 37 -5.83 -13.98 10.37
N LYS A 38 -7.02 -14.42 9.94
CA LYS A 38 -7.33 -15.83 9.68
C LYS A 38 -6.98 -16.26 8.26
N ASP A 39 -6.88 -15.34 7.31
CA ASP A 39 -6.57 -15.64 5.92
C ASP A 39 -5.15 -16.24 5.75
N PRO A 40 -5.03 -17.54 5.39
CA PRO A 40 -3.74 -18.20 5.24
C PRO A 40 -2.99 -17.76 3.97
N GLU A 41 -3.71 -17.40 2.90
CA GLU A 41 -3.12 -16.97 1.64
C GLU A 41 -2.52 -15.57 1.79
N LEU A 42 -3.23 -14.66 2.45
CA LEU A 42 -2.73 -13.33 2.77
C LEU A 42 -1.47 -13.39 3.67
N LYS A 43 -1.46 -14.29 4.64
CA LYS A 43 -0.30 -14.53 5.51
C LYS A 43 0.90 -15.09 4.76
N ALA A 44 0.68 -16.01 3.82
CA ALA A 44 1.74 -16.52 2.96
C ALA A 44 2.30 -15.40 2.07
N TRP A 45 1.43 -14.60 1.46
CA TRP A 45 1.80 -13.50 0.59
C TRP A 45 2.66 -12.44 1.29
N ILE A 46 2.25 -11.95 2.48
CA ILE A 46 3.05 -10.95 3.22
C ILE A 46 4.41 -11.52 3.64
N ARG A 47 4.45 -12.80 4.02
CA ARG A 47 5.69 -13.47 4.38
C ARG A 47 6.63 -13.56 3.18
N ASP A 48 6.14 -13.94 2.00
CA ASP A 48 6.96 -14.05 0.80
C ASP A 48 7.50 -12.66 0.39
N ILE A 49 6.70 -11.60 0.52
CA ILE A 49 7.18 -10.23 0.33
C ILE A 49 8.29 -9.89 1.32
N SER A 50 8.09 -10.12 2.61
CA SER A 50 9.05 -9.76 3.65
C SER A 50 10.34 -10.58 3.60
N LEU A 51 10.27 -11.88 3.26
CA LEU A 51 11.41 -12.79 3.28
C LEU A 51 12.16 -12.82 1.96
N GLU A 52 11.47 -12.76 0.83
CA GLU A 52 12.09 -12.93 -0.50
C GLU A 52 12.16 -11.61 -1.28
N GLY A 53 11.17 -10.73 -1.12
CA GLY A 53 11.11 -9.45 -1.83
C GLY A 53 12.05 -8.38 -1.26
N PHE A 54 12.26 -8.37 0.04
CA PHE A 54 13.05 -7.35 0.76
C PHE A 54 14.20 -7.95 1.59
N THR A 55 14.88 -8.96 1.04
CA THR A 55 15.98 -9.71 1.67
C THR A 55 17.12 -8.85 2.22
N GLU A 56 17.42 -7.72 1.58
CA GLU A 56 18.50 -6.81 1.99
C GLU A 56 18.08 -5.77 3.03
N LEU A 57 16.80 -5.70 3.40
CA LEU A 57 16.24 -4.72 4.34
C LEU A 57 15.79 -5.41 5.64
N LEU A 58 16.74 -5.60 6.56
CA LEU A 58 16.55 -6.20 7.89
C LEU A 58 15.43 -5.53 8.74
N SER A 59 15.07 -4.28 8.43
CA SER A 59 13.99 -3.55 9.08
C SER A 59 13.20 -2.70 8.06
N PHE A 60 12.62 -3.34 7.04
CA PHE A 60 11.85 -2.67 5.98
C PHE A 60 10.64 -1.84 6.47
N GLY A 61 10.34 -1.84 7.78
CA GLY A 61 9.20 -1.14 8.36
C GLY A 61 7.85 -1.81 8.06
N LEU A 62 7.86 -2.86 7.26
CA LEU A 62 6.73 -3.74 6.99
C LEU A 62 6.72 -4.87 8.02
N ALA A 63 5.62 -5.04 8.74
CA ALA A 63 5.43 -6.22 9.57
C ALA A 63 5.34 -7.46 8.68
N SER A 64 5.91 -8.58 9.12
CA SER A 64 5.80 -9.88 8.44
C SER A 64 4.41 -10.51 8.57
N SER A 65 3.47 -9.81 9.20
CA SER A 65 2.08 -10.19 9.37
C SER A 65 1.20 -8.95 9.39
N LEU A 66 0.00 -9.06 8.82
CA LEU A 66 -1.05 -8.05 8.90
C LEU A 66 -2.05 -8.46 9.99
N SER A 67 -2.43 -7.51 10.82
CA SER A 67 -3.30 -7.72 11.98
C SER A 67 -4.64 -7.00 11.87
N SER A 68 -4.77 -6.02 10.97
CA SER A 68 -5.99 -5.24 10.77
C SER A 68 -6.33 -4.98 9.31
N ARG A 69 -7.59 -4.63 9.05
CA ARG A 69 -8.05 -4.18 7.74
C ARG A 69 -7.39 -2.88 7.29
N GLU A 70 -7.02 -2.01 8.24
CA GLU A 70 -6.34 -0.75 7.95
C GLU A 70 -4.91 -1.00 7.45
N GLU A 71 -4.16 -1.90 8.10
CA GLU A 71 -2.83 -2.29 7.64
C GLU A 71 -2.87 -2.92 6.25
N LEU A 72 -3.83 -3.80 5.99
CA LEU A 72 -4.04 -4.39 4.67
C LEU A 72 -4.38 -3.32 3.62
N SER A 73 -5.28 -2.39 3.95
CA SER A 73 -5.69 -1.31 3.05
C SER A 73 -4.52 -0.40 2.71
N THR A 74 -3.74 0.00 3.71
CA THR A 74 -2.54 0.82 3.53
C THR A 74 -1.54 0.10 2.63
N LEU A 75 -1.24 -1.18 2.89
CA LEU A 75 -0.27 -1.92 2.09
C LEU A 75 -0.68 -2.04 0.62
N LEU A 76 -1.94 -2.39 0.37
CA LEU A 76 -2.46 -2.48 -0.99
C LEU A 76 -2.48 -1.11 -1.69
N ALA A 77 -2.80 -0.04 -0.96
CA ALA A 77 -2.71 1.32 -1.47
C ALA A 77 -1.27 1.72 -1.83
N VAL A 78 -0.28 1.36 -1.01
CA VAL A 78 1.16 1.55 -1.34
C VAL A 78 1.51 0.85 -2.64
N ALA A 79 1.13 -0.42 -2.80
CA ALA A 79 1.46 -1.19 -3.99
C ALA A 79 0.84 -0.59 -5.27
N ILE A 80 -0.45 -0.21 -5.21
CA ILE A 80 -1.15 0.41 -6.34
C ILE A 80 -0.59 1.80 -6.64
N PHE A 81 -0.39 2.65 -5.63
CA PHE A 81 0.14 3.99 -5.82
C PHE A 81 1.57 3.97 -6.40
N THR A 82 2.42 3.09 -5.89
CA THR A 82 3.82 2.94 -6.34
C THR A 82 3.91 2.52 -7.81
N SER A 83 3.08 1.56 -8.22
CA SER A 83 3.06 1.06 -9.60
C SER A 83 2.37 2.00 -10.60
N THR A 84 1.59 2.97 -10.11
CA THR A 84 0.81 3.90 -10.97
C THR A 84 1.29 5.34 -10.84
N ALA A 85 0.76 6.08 -9.85
CA ALA A 85 0.99 7.51 -9.67
C ALA A 85 2.47 7.84 -9.48
N GLN A 86 3.17 7.08 -8.63
CA GLN A 86 4.60 7.28 -8.40
C GLN A 86 5.41 7.04 -9.68
N HIS A 87 5.18 5.91 -10.36
CA HIS A 87 5.85 5.57 -11.61
C HIS A 87 5.63 6.67 -12.67
N ALA A 88 4.38 7.08 -12.89
CA ALA A 88 4.03 8.13 -13.85
C ALA A 88 4.72 9.46 -13.54
N ALA A 89 4.75 9.86 -12.27
CA ALA A 89 5.36 11.12 -11.85
C ALA A 89 6.88 11.16 -12.05
N THR A 90 7.58 10.03 -11.91
CA THR A 90 9.03 9.94 -12.12
C THR A 90 9.42 9.60 -13.56
N ASN A 91 8.50 9.05 -14.35
CA ASN A 91 8.79 8.55 -15.69
C ASN A 91 8.35 9.51 -16.81
N ASN A 92 7.14 10.07 -16.71
CA ASN A 92 6.54 10.78 -17.84
C ASN A 92 7.20 12.14 -18.14
N GLY A 93 8.04 12.65 -17.24
CA GLY A 93 8.82 13.87 -17.45
C GLY A 93 10.22 13.64 -18.04
N GLN A 94 10.57 12.41 -18.43
CA GLN A 94 11.89 12.10 -19.00
C GLN A 94 12.09 12.63 -20.43
N PHE A 95 11.00 12.92 -21.15
CA PHE A 95 11.02 13.44 -22.53
C PHE A 95 10.15 14.69 -22.66
#